data_AF-A0A399EMX2-F1
#
_entry.id   AF-A0A399EMX2-F1
#
_cell.length_a   1.000
_cell.length_b   1.000
_cell.length_c   1.000
_cell.angle_alpha   90.00
_cell.angle_beta   90.00
_cell.angle_gamma   90.00
#
_symmetry.space_group_name_H-M   'P 1'
#
loop_
_entity.id
_entity.type
_entity.pdbx_description
1 polymer ?
#
loop_
_entity_poly.entity_id
_entity_poly.type
_entity_poly.pdbx_seq_one_letter_code
_entity_poly.pdbx_strand_id
1 'polypeptide(L)'
;MSTIAVAWFLLLAFSAFNLYAAYRLLKARKLTNLMWIPLVGTVIPILLFAWRPGGLTLLSFPVLQSIAFYVLITIVNRKTP
;
A
#
# COMPACT_ATOMS: atom_id res chain seq x y z
N MET A 1 -20.11 16.02 -4.03
CA MET A 1 -18.87 15.70 -3.27
C MET A 1 -17.71 16.45 -3.90
N SER A 2 -16.80 17.03 -3.10
CA SER A 2 -15.56 17.64 -3.63
C SER A 2 -14.66 16.56 -4.24
N THR A 3 -13.99 16.87 -5.36
CA THR A 3 -13.02 15.98 -6.02
C THR A 3 -11.94 15.50 -5.04
N ILE A 4 -11.54 16.34 -4.08
CA ILE A 4 -10.58 15.99 -3.03
C ILE A 4 -11.16 14.95 -2.07
N ALA A 5 -12.46 15.03 -1.75
CA ALA A 5 -13.13 14.06 -0.89
C ALA A 5 -13.23 12.68 -1.58
N VAL A 6 -13.52 12.66 -2.89
CA VAL A 6 -13.53 11.42 -3.69
C VAL A 6 -12.13 10.81 -3.74
N ALA A 7 -11.11 11.64 -3.96
CA ALA A 7 -9.71 11.23 -3.94
C ALA A 7 -9.29 10.60 -2.60
N TRP A 8 -9.68 11.21 -1.48
CA TRP A 8 -9.48 10.64 -0.14
C TRP A 8 -10.18 9.30 0.04
N PHE A 9 -11.45 9.21 -0.37
CA PHE A 9 -12.22 7.99 -0.26
C PHE A 9 -11.56 6.84 -1.05
N LEU A 10 -11.16 7.11 -2.30
CA LEU A 10 -10.47 6.14 -3.13
C LEU A 10 -9.11 5.75 -2.53
N LEU A 11 -8.32 6.74 -2.08
CA LEU A 11 -7.01 6.49 -1.49
C LEU A 11 -7.12 5.57 -0.27
N LEU A 12 -8.05 5.84 0.64
CA LEU A 12 -8.24 5.03 1.85
C LEU A 12 -8.84 3.66 1.54
N ALA A 13 -9.81 3.58 0.62
CA ALA A 13 -10.42 2.31 0.20
C ALA A 13 -9.38 1.38 -0.45
N PHE A 14 -8.58 1.90 -1.38
CA PHE A 14 -7.50 1.14 -2.01
C PHE A 14 -6.38 0.80 -1.02
N SER A 15 -6.05 1.70 -0.09
CA SER A 15 -5.09 1.42 0.99
C SER A 15 -5.52 0.23 1.83
N ALA A 16 -6.77 0.24 2.31
CA ALA A 16 -7.33 -0.85 3.10
C ALA A 16 -7.36 -2.16 2.30
N PHE A 17 -7.83 -2.11 1.05
CA PHE A 17 -7.88 -3.29 0.17
C PHE A 17 -6.49 -3.90 -0.05
N ASN A 18 -5.49 -3.07 -0.36
CA ASN A 18 -4.13 -3.54 -0.59
C ASN A 18 -3.48 -4.11 0.67
N LEU A 19 -3.63 -3.44 1.82
CA LEU A 19 -3.10 -3.95 3.09
C LEU A 19 -3.78 -5.28 3.48
N TYR A 20 -5.09 -5.40 3.24
CA TYR A 20 -5.81 -6.65 3.48
C TYR A 20 -5.33 -7.78 2.55
N ALA A 21 -5.14 -7.51 1.27
CA ALA A 21 -4.60 -8.48 0.31
C ALA A 21 -3.19 -8.96 0.71
N ALA A 22 -2.31 -8.03 1.09
CA ALA A 22 -0.98 -8.34 1.59
C ALA A 22 -1.04 -9.17 2.88
N TYR A 23 -1.88 -8.78 3.84
CA TYR A 23 -2.08 -9.52 5.09
C TYR A 23 -2.56 -10.95 4.81
N ARG A 24 -3.54 -11.14 3.92
CA ARG A 24 -4.04 -12.47 3.55
C ARG A 24 -2.93 -13.33 2.94
N LEU A 25 -2.13 -12.78 2.03
CA LEU A 25 -0.99 -13.46 1.39
C LEU A 25 0.07 -13.86 2.43
N LEU A 26 0.46 -12.94 3.31
CA LEU A 26 1.47 -13.17 4.33
C LEU A 26 0.99 -14.15 5.42
N LYS A 27 -0.27 -14.05 5.83
CA LYS A 27 -0.87 -14.95 6.82
C LYS A 27 -0.87 -16.39 6.32
N ALA A 28 -1.22 -16.62 5.05
CA ALA A 28 -1.19 -17.93 4.43
C ALA A 28 0.21 -18.58 4.46
N ARG A 29 1.28 -17.75 4.44
CA ARG A 29 2.67 -18.20 4.46
C ARG A 29 3.36 -18.08 5.83
N LYS A 30 2.62 -17.73 6.90
CA LYS A 30 3.17 -17.44 8.25
C LYS A 30 4.25 -16.34 8.27
N LEU A 31 4.20 -15.40 7.34
CA LEU A 31 5.19 -14.32 7.17
C LEU A 31 4.62 -12.93 7.56
N THR A 32 3.72 -12.87 8.54
CA THR A 32 3.09 -11.61 8.98
C THR A 32 4.09 -10.56 9.48
N ASN A 33 5.30 -10.97 9.88
CA ASN A 33 6.40 -10.05 10.20
C ASN A 33 6.80 -9.14 9.03
N LEU A 34 6.50 -9.50 7.78
CA LEU A 34 6.80 -8.66 6.59
C LEU A 34 5.73 -7.59 6.31
N MET A 35 4.69 -7.50 7.14
CA MET A 35 3.56 -6.60 6.91
C MET A 35 3.95 -5.11 6.98
N TRP A 36 5.09 -4.79 7.60
CA TRP A 36 5.61 -3.42 7.62
C TRP A 36 5.95 -2.89 6.21
N ILE A 37 6.32 -3.76 5.26
CA ILE A 37 6.71 -3.36 3.89
C ILE A 37 5.53 -2.67 3.17
N PRO A 38 4.37 -3.33 2.99
CA PRO A 38 3.20 -2.70 2.37
C PRO A 38 2.60 -1.60 3.26
N LEU A 39 2.77 -1.66 4.59
CA LEU A 39 2.35 -0.58 5.49
C LEU A 39 3.08 0.72 5.17
N VAL A 40 4.41 0.69 5.05
CA VAL A 40 5.23 1.87 4.70
C VAL A 40 4.86 2.38 3.30
N GLY A 41 4.69 1.46 2.34
CA GLY A 41 4.25 1.79 0.98
C GLY A 41 2.87 2.49 0.91
N THR A 42 2.03 2.28 1.92
CA THR A 42 0.70 2.91 2.05
C THR A 42 0.74 4.21 2.85
N VAL A 43 1.45 4.24 3.98
CA VAL A 43 1.48 5.41 4.89
C VAL A 43 2.16 6.61 4.24
N ILE A 44 3.26 6.41 3.49
CA ILE A 44 3.98 7.51 2.83
C ILE A 44 3.07 8.28 1.85
N PRO A 45 2.39 7.63 0.89
CA PRO A 45 1.45 8.32 0.00
C PRO A 45 0.31 9.03 0.74
N ILE A 46 -0.23 8.43 1.80
CA ILE A 46 -1.30 9.05 2.60
C ILE A 46 -0.81 10.35 3.23
N LEU A 47 0.39 10.34 3.84
CA LEU A 47 0.98 11.53 4.43
C LEU A 47 1.30 12.60 3.37
N LEU A 48 1.81 12.20 2.20
CA LEU A 48 2.06 13.11 1.09
C LEU A 48 0.76 13.76 0.58
N PHE A 49 -0.31 12.98 0.44
CA PHE A 49 -1.60 13.47 0.00
C PHE A 49 -2.26 14.36 1.06
N ALA A 50 -2.08 14.07 2.36
CA ALA A 50 -2.53 14.92 3.46
C ALA A 50 -1.83 16.28 3.48
N TRP A 51 -0.53 16.30 3.23
CA TRP A 51 0.25 17.53 3.22
C TRP A 51 -0.05 18.39 2.00
N ARG A 52 -0.12 17.78 0.82
CA ARG A 52 -0.42 18.47 -0.44
C ARG A 52 -1.35 17.64 -1.31
N PRO A 53 -2.68 17.82 -1.21
CA PRO A 53 -3.62 17.09 -2.05
C PRO A 53 -3.45 17.52 -3.51
N GLY A 54 -3.19 16.56 -4.39
CA GLY A 54 -2.99 16.79 -5.81
C GLY A 54 -2.86 15.50 -6.61
N GLY A 55 -2.92 15.59 -7.94
CA GLY A 55 -2.84 14.41 -8.81
C GLY A 55 -1.52 13.65 -8.67
N LEU A 56 -0.39 14.38 -8.53
CA LEU A 56 0.93 13.76 -8.37
C LEU A 56 1.08 13.01 -7.05
N THR A 57 0.58 13.57 -5.94
CA THR A 57 0.60 12.88 -4.64
C THR A 57 -0.34 11.68 -4.63
N LEU A 58 -1.45 11.73 -5.37
CA LEU A 58 -2.33 10.59 -5.55
C LEU A 58 -1.70 9.46 -6.40
N LEU A 59 -0.96 9.81 -7.45
CA LEU A 59 -0.19 8.85 -8.27
C LEU A 59 0.98 8.20 -7.52
N SER A 60 1.49 8.85 -6.46
CA SER A 60 2.53 8.24 -5.63
C SER A 60 2.06 6.95 -4.94
N PHE A 61 0.74 6.83 -4.67
CA PHE A 61 0.16 5.65 -4.04
C PHE A 61 0.36 4.36 -4.85
N PRO A 62 -0.16 4.23 -6.09
CA PRO A 62 0.02 3.00 -6.87
C PRO A 62 1.50 2.68 -7.14
N VAL A 63 2.35 3.69 -7.31
CA VAL A 63 3.79 3.49 -7.56
C VAL A 63 4.49 2.90 -6.33
N LEU A 64 4.38 3.55 -5.17
CA LEU A 64 5.03 3.09 -3.94
C LEU A 64 4.44 1.75 -3.47
N GLN A 65 3.13 1.57 -3.64
CA GLN A 65 2.48 0.31 -3.33
C GLN A 65 2.98 -0.83 -4.24
N SER A 66 3.18 -0.58 -5.53
CA SER A 66 3.73 -1.58 -6.46
C SER A 66 5.16 -1.98 -6.10
N ILE A 67 6.01 -1.01 -5.74
CA ILE A 67 7.38 -1.28 -5.27
C ILE A 67 7.34 -2.13 -3.99
N ALA A 68 6.48 -1.76 -3.03
CA ALA A 68 6.33 -2.50 -1.78
C ALA A 68 5.89 -3.95 -2.03
N PHE A 69 4.90 -4.18 -2.90
CA PHE A 69 4.47 -5.53 -3.27
C PHE A 69 5.54 -6.32 -4.03
N TYR A 70 6.27 -5.67 -4.94
CA TYR A 70 7.37 -6.32 -5.65
C TYR A 70 8.42 -6.84 -4.66
N VAL A 71 8.91 -5.96 -3.77
CA VAL A 71 9.86 -6.31 -2.71
C VAL A 71 9.31 -7.41 -1.81
N LEU A 72 8.04 -7.30 -1.41
CA LEU A 72 7.38 -8.31 -0.58
C LEU A 72 7.37 -9.68 -1.26
N ILE A 73 6.95 -9.76 -2.52
CA ILE A 73 6.89 -11.01 -3.29
C ILE A 73 8.28 -11.59 -3.49
N THR A 74 9.29 -10.76 -3.82
CA THR A 74 10.68 -11.22 -3.95
C THR A 74 11.18 -11.84 -2.64
N ILE A 75 10.95 -11.20 -1.50
CA ILE A 75 11.37 -11.72 -0.19
C ILE A 75 10.62 -13.00 0.15
N VAL A 76 9.31 -13.00 -0.05
CA VAL A 76 8.44 -14.14 0.23
C VAL A 76 8.87 -15.36 -0.60
N ASN A 77 9.10 -15.19 -1.90
CA ASN A 77 9.55 -16.28 -2.78
C ASN A 77 10.96 -16.78 -2.46
N ARG A 78 11.83 -15.94 -1.89
CA ARG A 78 13.15 -16.38 -1.41
C ARG A 78 13.09 -17.16 -0.08
N LYS A 79 12.04 -16.95 0.72
CA LYS A 79 11.88 -17.58 2.04
C LYS A 79 11.04 -18.86 2.01
N THR A 80 10.22 -19.07 0.99
CA THR A 80 9.53 -20.33 0.74
C THR A 80 10.34 -21.16 -0.27
N PRO A 81 10.85 -22.35 0.10
CA PRO A 81 11.53 -23.24 -0.84
C PRO A 81 10.59 -23.75 -1.94
#